data_AF-A0A9W6VW97-F1
#
_entry.id   AF-A0A9W6VW97-F1
#
_cell.length_a   1.000
_cell.length_b   1.000
_cell.length_c   1.000
_cell.angle_alpha   90.00
_cell.angle_beta   90.00
_cell.angle_gamma   90.00
#
_symmetry.space_group_name_H-M   'P 1'
#
loop_
_entity.id
_entity.type
_entity.pdbx_description
1 polymer ?
#
loop_
_entity_poly.entity_id
_entity_poly.type
_entity_poly.pdbx_seq_one_letter_code
_entity_poly.pdbx_strand_id
1 'polypeptide(L)'
;MSTTNAIRHAYQIIAATVAHREVSEHVCAAAFTASADQVARARALVRDHLINHPAGDTAVLLVSELATNAVCHSRSSFFALTIARTPTDRVRITVIDEGRHGIPYLRNATADTEDGRGVAIVDLLATRWGITRLPAVGTAVWFECAGE
;
A
#
# COMPACT_ATOMS: atom_id res chain seq x y z
N MET A 1 -23.09 -10.09 -2.05
CA MET A 1 -21.83 -10.88 -1.94
C MET A 1 -21.86 -11.58 -0.58
N SER A 2 -21.69 -12.90 -0.54
CA SER A 2 -21.67 -13.66 0.73
C SER A 2 -20.38 -13.35 1.52
N THR A 3 -20.50 -13.14 2.83
CA THR A 3 -19.40 -12.84 3.77
C THR A 3 -18.19 -13.77 3.61
N THR A 4 -18.42 -15.04 3.26
CA THR A 4 -17.39 -16.05 3.02
C THR A 4 -16.46 -15.72 1.85
N ASN A 5 -16.97 -15.07 0.80
CA ASN A 5 -16.14 -14.67 -0.34
C ASN A 5 -15.24 -13.49 0.01
N ALA A 6 -15.71 -12.55 0.84
CA ALA A 6 -14.90 -11.42 1.29
C ALA A 6 -13.71 -11.87 2.16
N ILE A 7 -13.95 -12.79 3.09
CA ILE A 7 -12.89 -13.34 3.97
C ILE A 7 -11.84 -14.09 3.14
N ARG A 8 -12.28 -14.92 2.20
CA ARG A 8 -11.37 -15.65 1.30
C ARG A 8 -10.52 -14.71 0.45
N HIS A 9 -11.13 -13.64 -0.05
CA HIS A 9 -10.43 -12.65 -0.87
C HIS A 9 -9.39 -11.87 -0.06
N ALA A 10 -9.76 -11.40 1.14
CA ALA A 10 -8.81 -10.77 2.06
C ALA A 10 -7.64 -11.70 2.40
N TYR A 11 -7.89 -13.00 2.61
CA TYR A 11 -6.85 -14.00 2.84
C TYR A 11 -5.90 -14.15 1.64
N GLN A 12 -6.43 -14.19 0.41
CA GLN A 12 -5.61 -14.29 -0.80
C GLN A 12 -4.68 -13.08 -0.96
N ILE A 13 -5.17 -11.87 -0.67
CA ILE A 13 -4.38 -10.64 -0.74
C ILE A 13 -3.27 -10.65 0.32
N ILE A 14 -3.59 -10.99 1.57
CA ILE A 14 -2.60 -11.10 2.65
C ILE A 14 -1.55 -12.18 2.33
N ALA A 15 -1.98 -13.36 1.87
CA ALA A 15 -1.07 -14.45 1.50
C ALA A 15 -0.11 -14.07 0.38
N ALA A 16 -0.61 -13.36 -0.65
CA ALA A 16 0.24 -12.83 -1.72
C ALA A 16 1.26 -11.83 -1.19
N THR A 17 0.91 -11.03 -0.16
CA THR A 17 1.86 -10.08 0.43
C THR A 17 3.03 -10.75 1.14
N VAL A 18 2.77 -11.89 1.79
CA VAL A 18 3.81 -12.70 2.45
C VAL A 18 4.66 -13.48 1.44
N ALA A 19 4.13 -13.78 0.26
CA ALA A 19 4.82 -14.59 -0.75
C ALA A 19 5.87 -13.81 -1.57
N HIS A 20 5.82 -12.48 -1.66
CA HIS A 20 6.81 -11.64 -2.38
C HIS A 20 8.15 -11.46 -1.63
N ARG A 21 8.56 -12.46 -0.84
CA ARG A 21 9.71 -12.41 0.05
C ARG A 21 11.05 -12.47 -0.68
N GLU A 22 11.72 -11.33 -0.73
CA GLU A 22 13.18 -11.22 -0.57
C GLU A 22 13.58 -10.31 0.62
N VAL A 23 12.62 -9.91 1.45
CA VAL A 23 12.82 -8.84 2.43
C VAL A 23 12.08 -9.16 3.74
N SER A 24 12.87 -9.40 4.81
CA SER A 24 12.62 -9.03 6.24
C SER A 24 12.21 -10.08 7.29
N GLU A 25 12.84 -9.96 8.48
CA GLU A 25 12.64 -10.74 9.71
C GLU A 25 11.29 -10.50 10.43
N HIS A 26 10.65 -9.35 10.21
CA HIS A 26 9.40 -8.98 10.87
C HIS A 26 8.43 -8.36 9.86
N VAL A 27 7.20 -8.90 9.79
CA VAL A 27 6.13 -8.46 8.88
C VAL A 27 4.85 -8.25 9.67
N CYS A 28 4.28 -7.05 9.58
CA CYS A 28 2.90 -6.78 9.98
C CYS A 28 2.03 -6.76 8.71
N ALA A 29 0.84 -7.35 8.76
CA ALA A 29 -0.11 -7.40 7.64
C ALA A 29 -1.53 -7.08 8.11
N ALA A 30 -2.26 -6.27 7.36
CA ALA A 30 -3.66 -5.96 7.62
C ALA A 30 -4.44 -5.81 6.32
N ALA A 31 -5.73 -6.14 6.35
CA ALA A 31 -6.65 -5.92 5.23
C ALA A 31 -7.77 -4.96 5.65
N PHE A 32 -8.20 -4.15 4.69
CA PHE A 32 -9.11 -3.04 4.86
C PHE A 32 -10.21 -3.11 3.79
N THR A 33 -11.43 -2.72 4.13
CA THR A 33 -12.45 -2.44 3.10
C THR A 33 -12.06 -1.20 2.32
N ALA A 34 -12.44 -1.14 1.04
CA ALA A 34 -12.17 0.02 0.20
C ALA A 34 -13.13 1.18 0.53
N SER A 35 -12.89 1.84 1.67
CA SER A 35 -13.66 3.00 2.12
C SER A 35 -12.75 4.04 2.78
N ALA A 36 -13.15 5.32 2.71
CA ALA A 36 -12.33 6.44 3.15
C ALA A 36 -11.94 6.38 4.63
N ASP A 37 -12.83 5.85 5.49
CA ASP A 37 -12.56 5.64 6.92
C ASP A 37 -11.44 4.62 7.15
N GLN A 38 -11.29 3.63 6.27
CA GLN A 38 -10.22 2.65 6.39
C GLN A 38 -8.87 3.18 5.93
N VAL A 39 -8.82 4.21 5.08
CA VAL A 39 -7.57 4.93 4.78
C VAL A 39 -7.01 5.54 6.07
N ALA A 40 -7.87 6.13 6.91
CA ALA A 40 -7.45 6.67 8.21
C ALA A 40 -6.95 5.56 9.16
N ARG A 41 -7.59 4.39 9.16
CA ARG A 41 -7.14 3.24 9.95
C ARG A 41 -5.80 2.68 9.46
N ALA A 42 -5.58 2.63 8.15
CA ALA A 42 -4.30 2.22 7.58
C ALA A 42 -3.17 3.18 7.99
N ARG A 43 -3.41 4.49 7.95
CA ARG A 43 -2.46 5.50 8.47
C ARG A 43 -2.16 5.32 9.95
N ALA A 44 -3.18 5.10 10.77
CA ALA A 44 -3.01 4.90 12.20
C ALA A 44 -2.16 3.66 12.50
N LEU A 45 -2.45 2.54 11.82
CA LEU A 45 -1.66 1.30 11.97
C LEU A 45 -0.18 1.53 11.65
N VAL A 46 0.11 2.25 10.57
CA VAL A 46 1.50 2.56 10.17
C VAL A 46 2.17 3.50 11.17
N ARG A 47 1.45 4.53 11.63
CA ARG A 47 1.93 5.45 12.67
C ARG A 47 2.29 4.71 13.96
N ASP A 48 1.43 3.82 14.40
CA ASP A 48 1.64 3.05 15.64
C ASP A 48 2.83 2.08 15.49
N HIS A 49 2.95 1.43 14.33
CA HIS A 49 4.05 0.49 14.08
C HIS A 49 5.41 1.18 13.91
N LEU A 50 5.41 2.46 13.49
CA LEU A 50 6.60 3.25 13.20
C LEU A 50 6.78 4.44 14.15
N ILE A 51 6.15 4.42 15.33
CA ILE A 51 6.08 5.58 16.23
C ILE A 51 7.45 6.13 16.64
N ASN A 52 8.47 5.26 16.71
CA ASN A 52 9.85 5.62 17.05
C ASN A 52 10.81 5.49 15.85
N HIS A 53 10.28 5.31 14.64
CA HIS A 53 11.08 5.16 13.44
C HIS A 53 11.17 6.52 12.71
N PRO A 54 12.36 6.99 12.29
CA PRO A 54 12.48 8.33 11.70
C PRO A 54 11.73 8.47 10.36
N ALA A 55 11.51 7.37 9.64
CA ALA A 55 10.66 7.35 8.44
C ALA A 55 9.15 7.40 8.70
N GLY A 56 8.69 7.50 9.96
CA GLY A 56 7.29 7.30 10.33
C GLY A 56 6.32 8.25 9.61
N ASP A 57 6.61 9.55 9.60
CA ASP A 57 5.71 10.53 8.97
C ASP A 57 5.68 10.39 7.43
N THR A 58 6.84 10.17 6.80
CA THR A 58 6.92 9.88 5.36
C THR A 58 6.13 8.62 5.01
N ALA A 59 6.29 7.54 5.77
CA ALA A 59 5.58 6.30 5.56
C ALA A 59 4.05 6.46 5.70
N VAL A 60 3.59 7.22 6.69
CA VAL A 60 2.15 7.50 6.88
C VAL A 60 1.58 8.30 5.71
N LEU A 61 2.31 9.30 5.20
CA LEU A 61 1.89 10.09 4.05
C LEU A 61 1.77 9.20 2.81
N LEU A 62 2.81 8.43 2.48
CA LEU A 62 2.83 7.57 1.31
C LEU A 62 1.76 6.47 1.35
N VAL A 63 1.46 5.94 2.54
CA VAL A 63 0.33 5.02 2.74
C VAL A 63 -1.00 5.70 2.48
N SER A 64 -1.17 6.95 2.91
CA SER A 64 -2.39 7.71 2.65
C SER A 64 -2.64 7.84 1.14
N GLU A 65 -1.61 8.18 0.39
CA GLU A 65 -1.70 8.33 -1.07
C GLU A 65 -2.03 7.00 -1.76
N LEU A 66 -1.32 5.93 -1.41
CA LEU A 66 -1.55 4.61 -2.01
C LEU A 66 -2.90 4.01 -1.64
N ALA A 67 -3.32 4.12 -0.38
CA ALA A 67 -4.62 3.63 0.06
C ALA A 67 -5.77 4.47 -0.53
N THR A 68 -5.59 5.79 -0.68
CA THR A 68 -6.57 6.64 -1.37
C THR A 68 -6.68 6.24 -2.84
N ASN A 69 -5.56 5.98 -3.52
CA ASN A 69 -5.58 5.46 -4.89
C ASN A 69 -6.33 4.12 -5.01
N ALA A 70 -6.11 3.21 -4.05
CA ALA A 70 -6.82 1.95 -3.99
C ALA A 70 -8.33 2.18 -3.82
N VAL A 71 -8.76 3.05 -2.91
CA VAL A 71 -10.19 3.32 -2.66
C VAL A 71 -10.86 4.05 -3.83
N CYS A 72 -10.23 5.12 -4.33
CA CYS A 72 -10.85 6.03 -5.30
C CYS A 72 -10.75 5.53 -6.74
N HIS A 73 -9.71 4.78 -7.10
CA HIS A 73 -9.40 4.51 -8.51
C HIS A 73 -9.37 3.04 -8.88
N SER A 74 -9.07 2.12 -7.96
CA SER A 74 -8.95 0.69 -8.32
C SER A 74 -10.30 -0.04 -8.45
N ARG A 75 -11.42 0.56 -8.02
CA ARG A 75 -12.74 -0.09 -7.81
C ARG A 75 -12.65 -1.40 -6.99
N SER A 76 -11.62 -1.54 -6.17
CA SER A 76 -11.46 -2.71 -5.32
C SER A 76 -12.50 -2.72 -4.23
N SER A 77 -12.86 -3.91 -3.76
CA SER A 77 -13.68 -4.04 -2.54
C SER A 77 -12.81 -3.98 -1.27
N PHE A 78 -11.53 -4.33 -1.41
CA PHE A 78 -10.55 -4.40 -0.34
C PHE A 78 -9.18 -3.93 -0.80
N PHE A 79 -8.34 -3.52 0.16
CA PHE A 79 -6.90 -3.42 -0.03
C PHE A 79 -6.18 -4.02 1.19
N ALA A 80 -4.96 -4.52 0.99
CA ALA A 80 -4.11 -4.94 2.09
C ALA A 80 -2.88 -4.04 2.19
N LEU A 81 -2.31 -4.01 3.39
CA LEU A 81 -1.10 -3.31 3.71
C LEU A 81 -0.16 -4.26 4.44
N THR A 82 1.13 -4.24 4.08
CA THR A 82 2.19 -4.81 4.90
C THR A 82 3.27 -3.83 5.25
N ILE A 83 3.88 -4.02 6.41
CA ILE A 83 5.05 -3.30 6.89
C ILE A 83 6.15 -4.32 7.17
N ALA A 84 7.33 -4.12 6.59
CA ALA A 84 8.48 -5.02 6.71
C ALA A 84 9.79 -4.23 6.88
N ARG A 85 10.72 -4.73 7.70
CA ARG A 85 12.05 -4.12 7.91
C ARG A 85 13.13 -4.70 7.01
N THR A 86 13.60 -3.98 6.00
CA THR A 86 14.58 -4.52 5.04
C THR A 86 15.90 -4.89 5.72
N PRO A 87 16.73 -5.76 5.08
CA PRO A 87 18.08 -6.04 5.58
C PRO A 87 18.99 -4.81 5.70
N THR A 88 18.60 -3.69 5.09
CA THR A 88 19.32 -2.40 5.10
C THR A 88 18.70 -1.40 6.08
N ASP A 89 17.94 -1.88 7.07
CA ASP A 89 17.21 -1.10 8.09
C ASP A 89 16.28 -0.02 7.50
N ARG A 90 15.72 -0.30 6.32
CA ARG A 90 14.65 0.51 5.72
C ARG A 90 13.31 -0.10 6.11
N VAL A 91 12.25 0.69 6.01
CA VAL A 91 10.89 0.18 6.10
C VAL A 91 10.36 0.01 4.69
N ARG A 92 10.01 -1.22 4.31
CA ARG A 92 9.22 -1.50 3.11
C ARG A 92 7.75 -1.57 3.48
N ILE A 93 6.94 -0.77 2.80
CA ILE A 93 5.49 -0.87 2.86
C ILE A 93 4.96 -1.28 1.51
N THR A 94 4.02 -2.22 1.52
CA THR A 94 3.32 -2.69 0.31
C THR A 94 1.84 -2.49 0.50
N VAL A 95 1.19 -1.84 -0.46
CA VAL A 95 -0.27 -1.74 -0.57
C VAL A 95 -0.71 -2.58 -1.76
N ILE A 96 -1.63 -3.51 -1.52
CA ILE A 96 -2.18 -4.39 -2.55
C ILE A 96 -3.66 -4.08 -2.72
N ASP A 97 -4.08 -3.83 -3.96
CA ASP A 97 -5.49 -3.73 -4.34
C ASP A 97 -5.85 -4.82 -5.38
N GLU A 98 -7.14 -4.95 -5.71
CA GLU A 98 -7.65 -5.96 -6.66
C GLU A 98 -7.23 -5.67 -8.12
N GLY A 99 -6.61 -4.53 -8.42
CA GLY A 99 -5.97 -4.25 -9.71
C GLY A 99 -6.92 -4.24 -10.92
N ARG A 100 -8.23 -4.06 -10.71
CA ARG A 100 -9.29 -4.29 -11.73
C ARG A 100 -9.18 -3.42 -12.99
N HIS A 101 -8.37 -2.35 -13.00
CA HIS A 101 -8.24 -1.42 -14.14
C HIS A 101 -6.83 -1.22 -14.70
N GLY A 102 -5.92 -2.20 -14.55
CA GLY A 102 -4.57 -2.01 -15.06
C GLY A 102 -3.72 -1.18 -14.12
N ILE A 103 -2.62 -0.57 -14.61
CA ILE A 103 -1.49 -0.09 -13.80
C ILE A 103 -2.04 0.91 -12.75
N PRO A 104 -1.52 0.99 -11.50
CA PRO A 104 -1.90 2.05 -10.57
C PRO A 104 -1.92 3.36 -11.35
N TYR A 105 -3.02 4.11 -11.28
CA TYR A 105 -3.29 5.20 -12.22
C TYR A 105 -2.13 6.22 -12.25
N LEU A 106 -1.16 5.97 -13.14
CA LEU A 106 -0.05 6.85 -13.49
C LEU A 106 -0.63 7.91 -14.43
N ARG A 107 -1.48 8.80 -13.90
CA ARG A 107 -1.79 10.02 -14.66
C ARG A 107 -0.63 10.98 -14.46
N ASN A 108 -0.07 11.44 -15.57
CA ASN A 108 0.75 12.65 -15.60
C ASN A 108 -0.09 13.75 -14.92
N ALA A 109 0.32 14.15 -13.72
CA ALA A 109 -0.30 15.26 -13.03
C ALA A 109 -0.06 16.52 -13.87
N THR A 110 -1.03 16.88 -14.71
CA THR A 110 -1.14 18.25 -15.18
C THR A 110 -1.54 19.09 -13.97
N ALA A 111 -0.93 20.27 -13.82
CA ALA A 111 -0.99 21.09 -12.61
C ALA A 111 -2.41 21.38 -12.05
N ASP A 112 -3.45 21.23 -12.88
CA ASP A 112 -4.84 21.58 -12.57
C ASP A 112 -5.76 20.41 -12.17
N THR A 113 -5.26 19.16 -12.04
CA THR A 113 -6.08 18.02 -11.58
C THR A 113 -5.58 17.46 -10.26
N GLU A 114 -6.45 17.40 -9.24
CA GLU A 114 -6.18 16.74 -7.95
C GLU A 114 -5.99 15.21 -8.10
N ASP A 115 -6.60 14.62 -9.14
CA ASP A 115 -6.49 13.20 -9.49
C ASP A 115 -5.14 12.89 -10.17
N GLY A 116 -4.18 12.32 -9.42
CA GLY A 116 -2.92 11.81 -9.98
C GLY A 116 -1.65 12.15 -9.21
N ARG A 117 -1.73 12.91 -8.11
CA ARG A 117 -0.55 13.26 -7.29
C ARG A 117 0.01 12.08 -6.49
N GLY A 118 -0.80 11.08 -6.17
CA GLY A 118 -0.41 10.05 -5.20
C GLY A 118 0.86 9.28 -5.57
N VAL A 119 0.99 8.83 -6.83
CA VAL A 119 2.23 8.14 -7.26
C VAL A 119 3.39 9.12 -7.44
N ALA A 120 3.13 10.36 -7.85
CA ALA A 120 4.19 11.38 -7.93
C ALA A 120 4.78 11.72 -6.55
N ILE A 121 3.95 11.75 -5.50
CA ILE A 121 4.42 11.93 -4.11
C ILE A 121 5.25 10.72 -3.66
N VAL A 122 4.84 9.50 -4.02
CA VAL A 122 5.63 8.29 -3.76
C VAL A 122 6.97 8.35 -4.47
N ASP A 123 6.99 8.73 -5.75
CA ASP A 123 8.22 8.88 -6.53
C ASP A 123 9.17 9.94 -5.94
N LEU A 124 8.62 11.02 -5.40
CA LEU A 124 9.39 12.10 -4.80
C LEU A 124 9.99 11.75 -3.43
N LEU A 125 9.25 11.03 -2.58
CA LEU A 125 9.62 10.84 -1.16
C LEU A 125 10.15 9.45 -0.82
N ALA A 126 9.84 8.43 -1.62
CA ALA A 126 10.34 7.09 -1.37
C ALA A 126 11.82 7.00 -1.74
N THR A 127 12.61 6.25 -0.97
CA THR A 127 13.97 5.89 -1.40
C THR A 127 13.92 5.00 -2.64
N ARG A 128 12.99 4.03 -2.64
CA ARG A 128 12.74 3.11 -3.76
C ARG A 128 11.27 2.80 -3.76
N TRP A 129 10.70 2.60 -4.93
CA TRP A 129 9.34 2.11 -5.05
C TRP A 129 9.18 1.30 -6.32
N GLY A 130 8.07 0.57 -6.40
CA GLY A 130 7.77 -0.22 -7.57
C GLY A 130 6.36 -0.75 -7.57
N ILE A 131 6.01 -1.34 -8.72
CA ILE A 131 4.69 -1.93 -8.96
C ILE A 131 4.91 -3.38 -9.37
N THR A 132 4.24 -4.29 -8.67
CA THR A 132 4.25 -5.72 -8.95
C THR A 132 2.84 -6.18 -9.28
N ARG A 133 2.67 -6.80 -10.45
CA ARG A 133 1.40 -7.46 -10.78
C ARG A 133 1.33 -8.81 -10.11
N LEU A 134 0.19 -9.07 -9.48
CA LEU A 134 -0.10 -10.32 -8.79
C LEU A 134 -1.16 -11.07 -9.57
N PRO A 135 -0.78 -12.06 -10.40
CA PRO A 135 -1.75 -12.85 -11.15
C PRO A 135 -2.85 -13.39 -10.22
N ALA A 136 -4.11 -13.19 -10.61
CA ALA A 136 -5.32 -13.56 -9.86
C ALA A 136 -5.60 -12.82 -8.54
N VAL A 137 -4.72 -11.93 -8.08
CA VAL A 137 -4.91 -11.16 -6.83
C VAL A 137 -5.11 -9.67 -7.10
N GLY A 138 -4.29 -9.08 -7.97
CA GLY A 138 -4.40 -7.66 -8.32
C GLY A 138 -3.05 -6.99 -8.48
N THR A 139 -2.87 -5.81 -7.86
CA THR A 139 -1.65 -5.02 -8.02
C THR A 139 -1.07 -4.62 -6.67
N ALA A 140 0.22 -4.87 -6.49
CA ALA A 140 0.99 -4.39 -5.36
C ALA A 140 1.77 -3.13 -5.77
N VAL A 141 1.59 -2.05 -5.01
CA VAL A 141 2.50 -0.90 -5.04
C VAL A 141 3.28 -0.91 -3.74
N TRP A 142 4.60 -0.89 -3.84
CA TRP A 142 5.47 -0.91 -2.67
C TRP A 142 6.44 0.26 -2.71
N PHE A 143 6.86 0.70 -1.53
CA PHE A 143 7.90 1.69 -1.36
C PHE A 143 8.80 1.34 -0.18
N GLU A 144 10.03 1.84 -0.20
CA GLU A 144 10.99 1.81 0.90
C GLU A 144 11.26 3.23 1.37
N CYS A 145 11.28 3.43 2.69
CA CYS A 145 11.75 4.66 3.32
C CYS A 145 12.88 4.35 4.29
N ALA A 146 13.92 5.18 4.32
CA ALA A 146 14.86 5.24 5.43
C ALA A 146 14.49 6.37 6.38
N GLY A 147 14.99 6.31 7.61
CA GLY A 147 15.07 7.51 8.43
C GLY A 147 16.02 8.53 7.82
N GLU A 148 15.73 9.81 8.01
CA GLU A 148 16.69 10.90 7.76
C GLU A 148 17.83 10.89 8.79
#